data_AF-A0A1V5NMJ1-F1
#
_entry.id   AF-A0A1V5NMJ1-F1
#
_cell.length_a   1.000
_cell.length_b   1.000
_cell.length_c   1.000
_cell.angle_alpha   90.00
_cell.angle_beta   90.00
_cell.angle_gamma   90.00
#
_symmetry.space_group_name_H-M   'P 1'
#
loop_
_entity.id
_entity.type
_entity.pdbx_description
1 polymer ?
#
loop_
_entity_poly.entity_id
_entity_poly.type
_entity_poly.pdbx_seq_one_letter_code
_entity_poly.pdbx_strand_id
1 'polypeptide(L)'
;MLILWQTIRRQGRNGFSEWARRCADTTRYAIATLTGAGWPAWANPWSNTVVIRRPPATIAHRWHLAVTGDIAHLVIMPSVTTSRIDAFVSDLVRARDSDPAVAPGKETHGTP
;
A
#
# COMPACT_ATOMS: atom_id res chain seq x y z
N MET A 1 8.36 26.91 12.27
CA MET A 1 6.88 26.92 12.33
C MET A 1 6.27 27.97 11.37
N LEU A 2 6.76 28.08 10.12
CA LEU A 2 6.25 29.00 9.10
C LEU A 2 5.90 28.32 7.75
N ILE A 3 6.24 27.02 7.62
CA ILE A 3 6.18 26.29 6.35
C ILE A 3 4.73 25.89 6.03
N LEU A 4 3.97 25.44 7.02
CA LEU A 4 2.56 25.04 6.84
C LEU A 4 1.71 26.16 6.23
N TRP A 5 1.83 27.38 6.76
CA TRP A 5 1.08 28.53 6.26
C TRP A 5 1.51 28.96 4.86
N GLN A 6 2.81 28.89 4.56
CA GLN A 6 3.34 29.14 3.21
C GLN A 6 2.85 28.10 2.20
N THR A 7 2.80 26.82 2.59
CA THR A 7 2.27 25.75 1.74
C THR A 7 0.78 25.92 1.48
N ILE A 8 -0.01 26.25 2.50
CA ILE A 8 -1.45 26.51 2.35
C ILE A 8 -1.69 27.71 1.42
N ARG A 9 -0.91 28.79 1.57
CA ARG A 9 -0.99 29.99 0.71
C ARG A 9 -0.57 29.72 -0.73
N ARG A 10 0.46 28.90 -0.95
CA ARG A 10 0.98 28.57 -2.29
C ARG A 10 0.17 27.51 -3.04
N GLN A 11 -0.41 26.54 -2.34
CA GLN A 11 -1.06 25.39 -2.97
C GLN A 11 -2.53 25.68 -3.36
N GLY A 12 -3.19 26.63 -2.68
CA GLY A 12 -4.59 26.98 -2.92
C GLY A 12 -5.56 25.78 -2.76
N ARG A 13 -6.87 25.99 -2.91
CA ARG A 13 -7.87 24.90 -2.84
C ARG A 13 -7.71 23.86 -3.97
N ASN A 14 -7.31 24.30 -5.16
CA ASN A 14 -7.23 23.43 -6.34
C ASN A 14 -6.07 22.41 -6.25
N GLY A 15 -4.93 22.79 -5.67
CA GLY A 15 -3.80 21.88 -5.52
C GLY A 15 -4.09 20.71 -4.58
N PHE A 16 -4.90 20.91 -3.52
CA PHE A 16 -5.32 19.82 -2.64
C PHE A 16 -6.26 18.84 -3.34
N SER A 17 -7.19 19.33 -4.18
CA SER A 17 -8.07 18.46 -4.96
C SER A 17 -7.31 17.62 -5.98
N GLU A 18 -6.32 18.20 -6.66
CA GLU A 18 -5.44 17.44 -7.56
C GLU A 18 -4.62 16.39 -6.81
N TRP A 19 -4.11 16.71 -5.62
CA TRP A 19 -3.38 15.75 -4.79
C TRP A 19 -4.27 14.62 -4.31
N ALA A 20 -5.48 14.92 -3.85
CA ALA A 20 -6.45 13.90 -3.46
C ALA A 20 -6.79 12.98 -4.64
N ARG A 21 -7.04 13.56 -5.83
CA ARG A 21 -7.30 12.78 -7.05
C ARG A 21 -6.10 11.91 -7.44
N ARG A 22 -4.88 12.45 -7.36
CA ARG A 22 -3.65 11.69 -7.65
C ARG A 22 -3.44 10.55 -6.66
N CYS A 23 -3.67 10.78 -5.37
CA CYS A 23 -3.58 9.72 -4.37
C CYS A 23 -4.63 8.63 -4.62
N ALA A 24 -5.87 9.01 -4.94
CA ALA A 24 -6.94 8.07 -5.27
C ALA A 24 -6.62 7.22 -6.51
N ASP A 25 -6.12 7.85 -7.58
CA ASP A 25 -5.71 7.16 -8.82
C ASP A 25 -4.55 6.19 -8.56
N THR A 26 -3.54 6.65 -7.83
CA THR A 26 -2.37 5.85 -7.43
C THR A 26 -2.78 4.68 -6.52
N THR A 27 -3.76 4.86 -5.64
CA THR A 27 -4.31 3.80 -4.78
C THR A 27 -5.00 2.72 -5.61
N ARG A 28 -5.81 3.11 -6.61
CA ARG A 28 -6.45 2.17 -7.54
C ARG A 28 -5.42 1.40 -8.35
N TYR A 29 -4.39 2.09 -8.83
CA TYR A 29 -3.27 1.46 -9.53
C TYR A 29 -2.56 0.43 -8.65
N ALA A 30 -2.23 0.79 -7.39
CA ALA A 30 -1.63 -0.14 -6.43
C ALA A 30 -2.46 -1.42 -6.24
N ILE A 31 -3.77 -1.29 -6.06
CA ILE A 31 -4.67 -2.45 -5.92
C ILE A 31 -4.63 -3.32 -7.18
N ALA A 32 -4.74 -2.71 -8.37
CA ALA A 32 -4.73 -3.46 -9.62
C ALA A 32 -3.41 -4.22 -9.82
N THR A 33 -2.27 -3.58 -9.57
CA THR A 33 -0.94 -4.20 -9.71
C THR A 33 -0.73 -5.31 -8.69
N LEU A 34 -1.11 -5.11 -7.43
CA LEU A 34 -1.02 -6.12 -6.38
C LEU A 34 -1.92 -7.33 -6.65
N THR A 35 -3.17 -7.07 -7.05
CA THR A 35 -4.14 -8.12 -7.38
C THR A 35 -3.66 -8.92 -8.60
N GLY A 36 -3.11 -8.25 -9.62
CA GLY A 36 -2.49 -8.89 -10.78
C GLY A 36 -1.27 -9.75 -10.44
N ALA A 37 -0.52 -9.40 -9.39
CA ALA A 37 0.59 -10.20 -8.87
C ALA A 37 0.13 -11.39 -8.00
N GLY A 38 -1.19 -11.58 -7.81
CA GLY A 38 -1.75 -12.64 -6.98
C GLY A 38 -1.78 -12.34 -5.48
N TRP A 39 -1.61 -11.08 -5.09
CA TRP A 39 -1.70 -10.64 -3.70
C TRP A 39 -3.04 -9.93 -3.44
N PRO A 40 -3.89 -10.44 -2.53
CA PRO A 40 -5.14 -9.77 -2.21
C PRO A 40 -4.84 -8.43 -1.52
N ALA A 41 -5.22 -7.36 -2.19
CA ALA A 41 -5.08 -5.98 -1.72
C ALA A 41 -6.42 -5.26 -1.81
N TRP A 42 -6.76 -4.48 -0.78
CA TRP A 42 -7.99 -3.68 -0.77
C TRP A 42 -7.71 -2.31 -0.20
N ALA A 43 -8.42 -1.28 -0.68
CA ALA A 43 -8.48 0.01 -0.02
C ALA A 43 -9.93 0.48 0.05
N ASN A 44 -10.23 1.32 1.02
CA ASN A 44 -11.51 2.01 1.07
C ASN A 44 -11.56 3.06 -0.06
N PRO A 45 -12.65 3.19 -0.84
CA PRO A 45 -12.78 4.16 -1.93
C PRO A 45 -12.48 5.63 -1.58
N TRP A 46 -12.61 6.01 -0.30
CA TRP A 46 -12.29 7.36 0.19
C TRP A 46 -10.98 7.44 0.96
N SER A 47 -10.24 6.33 1.05
CA SER A 47 -8.97 6.25 1.77
C SER A 47 -7.81 6.06 0.79
N ASN A 48 -6.68 6.65 1.15
CA ASN A 48 -5.40 6.43 0.51
C ASN A 48 -4.60 5.28 1.17
N THR A 49 -5.22 4.53 2.07
CA THR A 49 -4.57 3.41 2.76
C THR A 49 -4.96 2.09 2.10
N VAL A 50 -3.97 1.43 1.48
CA VAL A 50 -4.09 0.09 0.91
C VAL A 50 -3.73 -0.92 1.98
N VAL A 51 -4.61 -1.89 2.22
CA VAL A 51 -4.38 -3.01 3.11
C VAL A 51 -3.98 -4.22 2.28
N ILE A 52 -2.92 -4.91 2.70
CA ILE A 52 -2.41 -6.12 2.07
C ILE A 52 -2.22 -7.20 3.14
N ARG A 53 -2.23 -8.47 2.71
CA ARG A 53 -1.80 -9.59 3.58
C ARG A 53 -0.34 -9.38 3.99
N ARG A 54 0.01 -9.78 5.22
CA ARG A 54 1.36 -9.68 5.78
C ARG A 54 2.45 -10.12 4.78
N PRO A 55 3.28 -9.19 4.28
CA PRO A 55 4.42 -9.54 3.44
C PRO A 55 5.55 -10.13 4.29
N PRO A 56 6.57 -10.73 3.65
CA PRO A 56 7.76 -11.22 4.35
C PRO A 56 8.40 -10.10 5.18
N ALA A 57 8.96 -10.45 6.35
CA ALA A 57 9.55 -9.48 7.27
C ALA A 57 10.68 -8.64 6.63
N THR A 58 11.42 -9.22 5.68
CA THR A 58 12.46 -8.55 4.89
C THR A 58 11.89 -7.40 4.04
N ILE A 59 10.76 -7.62 3.38
CA ILE A 59 10.05 -6.61 2.58
C ILE A 59 9.42 -5.56 3.50
N ALA A 60 8.78 -5.99 4.59
CA ALA A 60 8.19 -5.07 5.57
C ALA A 60 9.22 -4.10 6.15
N HIS A 61 10.42 -4.59 6.48
CA HIS A 61 11.52 -3.77 6.99
C HIS A 61 12.12 -2.87 5.89
N ARG A 62 12.37 -3.40 4.69
CA ARG A 62 12.94 -2.63 3.57
C ARG A 62 12.04 -1.45 3.17
N TRP A 63 10.73 -1.67 3.15
CA TRP A 63 9.73 -0.69 2.72
C TRP A 63 9.05 0.04 3.89
N HIS A 64 9.50 -0.19 5.13
CA HIS A 64 8.95 0.40 6.37
C HIS A 64 7.42 0.31 6.45
N LEU A 65 6.86 -0.84 6.08
CA LEU A 65 5.42 -1.07 6.10
C LEU A 65 4.90 -1.15 7.54
N ALA A 66 3.74 -0.54 7.77
CA ALA A 66 3.04 -0.67 9.03
C ALA A 66 2.35 -2.05 9.08
N VAL A 67 3.03 -3.03 9.67
CA VAL A 67 2.49 -4.37 9.91
C VAL A 67 1.72 -4.36 11.22
N THR A 68 0.47 -4.81 11.20
CA THR A 68 -0.40 -4.92 12.36
C THR A 68 -1.03 -6.31 12.36
N GLY A 69 -0.54 -7.20 13.24
CA GLY A 69 -0.98 -8.60 13.28
C GLY A 69 -0.65 -9.34 11.97
N ASP A 70 -1.70 -9.75 11.24
CA ASP A 70 -1.62 -10.52 10.00
C ASP A 70 -1.82 -9.68 8.72
N ILE A 71 -1.99 -8.38 8.87
CA ILE A 71 -2.16 -7.43 7.75
C ILE A 71 -1.09 -6.35 7.78
N ALA A 72 -0.78 -5.79 6.62
CA ALA A 72 0.06 -4.62 6.49
C ALA A 72 -0.71 -3.49 5.81
N HIS A 73 -0.49 -2.28 6.30
CA HIS A 73 -1.09 -1.05 5.76
C HIS A 73 -0.03 -0.26 5.01
N LEU A 74 -0.34 0.09 3.76
CA LEU A 74 0.44 0.97 2.90
C LEU A 74 -0.33 2.28 2.72
N VAL A 75 0.24 3.38 3.20
CA VAL A 75 -0.36 4.71 3.06
C VAL A 75 0.19 5.39 1.80
N ILE A 76 -0.68 5.68 0.85
CA ILE A 76 -0.35 6.39 -0.38
C ILE A 76 -0.32 7.88 -0.10
N MET A 77 0.89 8.42 0.00
CA MET A 77 1.13 9.86 0.09
C MET A 77 1.32 10.45 -1.32
N PRO A 78 1.12 11.78 -1.52
CA PRO A 78 1.28 12.40 -2.84
C PRO A 78 2.71 12.32 -3.42
N SER A 79 3.71 11.93 -2.62
CA SER A 79 5.08 11.66 -3.04
C SER A 79 5.31 10.22 -3.54
N VAL A 80 4.31 9.34 -3.41
CA VAL A 80 4.36 7.97 -3.91
C VAL A 80 3.94 7.97 -5.38
N THR A 81 4.82 7.44 -6.24
CA THR A 81 4.60 7.31 -7.68
C THR A 81 4.27 5.87 -8.06
N THR A 82 3.66 5.67 -9.23
CA THR A 82 3.39 4.34 -9.78
C THR A 82 4.66 3.50 -9.92
N SER A 83 5.80 4.11 -10.25
CA SER A 83 7.10 3.41 -10.30
C SER A 83 7.55 2.85 -8.95
N ARG A 84 7.23 3.53 -7.83
CA ARG A 84 7.52 3.00 -6.48
C ARG A 84 6.65 1.80 -6.15
N ILE A 85 5.39 1.82 -6.59
CA ILE A 85 4.46 0.70 -6.45
C ILE A 85 4.97 -0.49 -7.27
N ASP A 86 5.39 -0.26 -8.52
CA ASP A 86 5.93 -1.31 -9.38
C ASP A 86 7.20 -1.95 -8.77
N ALA A 87 8.13 -1.13 -8.29
CA ALA A 87 9.31 -1.61 -7.58
C ALA A 87 8.96 -2.41 -6.31
N PHE A 88 7.96 -1.97 -5.55
CA PHE A 88 7.46 -2.68 -4.38
C PHE A 88 6.87 -4.05 -4.75
N VAL A 89 6.03 -4.12 -5.79
CA VAL A 89 5.43 -5.37 -6.24
C VAL A 89 6.50 -6.31 -6.81
N SER A 90 7.46 -5.79 -7.57
CA SER A 90 8.59 -6.58 -8.08
C SER A 90 9.41 -7.19 -6.95
N ASP A 91 9.73 -6.41 -5.91
CA ASP A 91 10.41 -6.92 -4.71
C ASP A 91 9.55 -7.96 -3.96
N LEU A 92 8.23 -7.76 -3.88
CA LEU A 92 7.30 -8.69 -3.25
C LEU A 92 7.25 -10.04 -3.99
N VAL A 93 7.21 -10.02 -5.33
CA VAL A 93 7.24 -11.23 -6.17
C VAL A 93 8.59 -11.93 -6.03
N ARG A 94 9.71 -11.19 -6.05
CA ARG A 94 11.05 -11.76 -5.82
C ARG A 94 11.21 -12.39 -4.46
N ALA A 95 10.66 -11.76 -3.42
CA ALA A 95 10.68 -12.31 -2.07
C ALA A 95 9.83 -13.58 -1.95
N ARG A 96 8.70 -13.65 -2.67
CA ARG A 96 7.90 -14.89 -2.79
C ARG A 96 8.71 -16.02 -3.42
N ASP A 97 9.44 -15.75 -4.49
CA ASP A 97 10.25 -16.77 -5.18
C ASP A 97 11.47 -17.21 -4.35
N SER A 98 11.89 -16.40 -3.37
CA SER A 98 13.00 -16.71 -2.45
C SER A 98 12.57 -17.46 -1.19
N ASP A 99 11.27 -17.62 -0.94
CA ASP A 99 10.73 -18.33 0.22
C ASP A 99 9.91 -19.56 -0.24
N PRO A 100 10.53 -20.75 -0.36
CA PRO A 100 9.83 -21.95 -0.76
C PRO A 100 9.22 -22.66 0.46
N ALA A 101 8.53 -21.98 1.38
CA ALA A 101 7.87 -22.68 2.50
C ALA A 101 6.85 -21.84 3.29
N VAL A 102 5.70 -21.52 2.71
CA VAL A 102 4.46 -21.49 3.50
C VAL A 102 3.36 -22.25 2.75
N ALA A 103 3.32 -23.56 3.02
CA ALA A 103 2.18 -24.42 2.73
C ALA A 103 0.90 -23.91 3.46
N PRO A 104 -0.30 -24.26 2.98
CA PRO A 104 -1.56 -23.74 3.49
C PRO A 104 -1.90 -24.39 4.83
N GLY A 105 -1.89 -23.62 5.91
CA GLY A 105 -2.54 -23.98 7.16
C GLY A 105 -4.06 -23.91 6.98
N LYS A 106 -4.71 -25.06 6.76
CA LYS A 106 -6.11 -25.24 7.10
C LYS A 106 -6.23 -25.15 8.62
N GLU A 107 -7.16 -24.35 9.13
CA GLU A 107 -7.85 -24.67 10.38
C GLU A 107 -9.22 -23.96 10.42
N THR A 108 -10.24 -24.80 10.52
CA THR A 108 -11.67 -24.54 10.63
C THR A 108 -12.07 -24.20 12.06
N HIS A 109 -12.81 -23.12 12.29
CA HIS A 109 -13.71 -22.97 13.43
C HIS A 109 -14.64 -21.78 13.13
N GLY A 110 -15.95 -21.92 12.93
CA GLY A 110 -16.90 -22.49 13.86
C GLY A 110 -17.85 -21.36 14.26
N THR A 111 -19.03 -21.34 13.65
CA THR A 111 -20.19 -20.51 14.04
C THR A 111 -20.51 -20.76 15.51
N PRO A 112 -21.01 -19.75 16.21
CA PRO A 112 -22.38 -19.87 16.70
C PRO A 112 -23.27 -18.68 16.32
#